data_AF-A0A8S0G2I0-F1
#
_entry.id   AF-A0A8S0G2I0-F1
#
_cell.length_a   1.000
_cell.length_b   1.000
_cell.length_c   1.000
_cell.angle_alpha   90.00
_cell.angle_beta   90.00
_cell.angle_gamma   90.00
#
_symmetry.space_group_name_H-M   'P 1'
#
loop_
_entity.id
_entity.type
_entity.pdbx_description
1 polymer ?
#
loop_
_entity_poly.entity_id
_entity_poly.type
_entity_poly.pdbx_seq_one_letter_code
_entity_poly.pdbx_strand_id
1 'polypeptide(L)'
;MSQRLSKAIAPGTTLLQGWRDPDDRLHSRICDTALIVLALLLLLPPLLAVIVDGVNRQLPEVLAQPVLWQALWTSLRIALAAGVLCVVLTMMLLWSSRELRARQKMLAGQALEMSGMLILAMPGIVLATGFFLLLNNTIGLPQSADGIVIFTNALMAIPYALKVLE
;
A
#
# COMPACT_ATOMS: atom_id res chain seq x y z
N MET A 1 17.79 50.69 -0.97
CA MET A 1 18.50 50.74 -2.26
C MET A 1 19.55 49.63 -2.32
N SER A 2 19.46 48.76 -3.34
CA SER A 2 20.37 47.65 -3.69
C SER A 2 20.25 46.32 -2.90
N GLN A 3 19.16 45.56 -2.96
CA GLN A 3 18.80 44.66 -4.08
C GLN A 3 19.95 43.98 -4.88
N ARG A 4 21.23 43.96 -4.45
CA ARG A 4 22.31 43.42 -5.32
C ARG A 4 23.35 42.47 -4.74
N LEU A 5 23.22 41.97 -3.51
CA LEU A 5 24.05 40.82 -3.08
C LEU A 5 23.27 39.51 -2.88
N SER A 6 22.12 39.39 -3.54
CA SER A 6 21.37 38.13 -3.72
C SER A 6 21.98 37.24 -4.84
N LYS A 7 23.31 37.31 -5.07
CA LYS A 7 23.96 36.67 -6.24
C LYS A 7 25.28 35.96 -5.99
N ALA A 8 25.72 35.80 -4.73
CA ALA A 8 27.09 35.36 -4.45
C ALA A 8 27.24 33.93 -3.92
N ILE A 9 26.18 33.23 -3.53
CA ILE A 9 26.28 31.82 -3.15
C ILE A 9 25.09 31.09 -3.72
N ALA A 10 25.17 30.80 -5.01
CA ALA A 10 24.46 29.67 -5.57
C ALA A 10 24.86 28.44 -4.73
N PRO A 11 23.93 27.61 -4.24
CA PRO A 11 24.21 26.20 -4.07
C PRO A 11 24.33 25.63 -5.49
N GLY A 12 25.40 26.03 -6.18
CA GLY A 12 25.86 25.40 -7.38
C GLY A 12 26.21 24.00 -6.97
N THR A 13 25.34 23.07 -7.38
CA THR A 13 25.69 21.68 -7.59
C THR A 13 26.55 21.14 -6.46
N THR A 14 25.93 20.84 -5.30
CA THR A 14 26.42 19.69 -4.54
C THR A 14 26.39 18.54 -5.51
N LEU A 15 27.54 18.37 -6.17
CA LEU A 15 28.12 17.11 -6.56
C LEU A 15 27.07 16.02 -6.36
N LEU A 16 26.30 15.78 -7.43
CA LEU A 16 26.12 14.44 -7.94
C LEU A 16 27.54 13.86 -8.04
N GLN A 17 28.15 13.59 -6.89
CA GLN A 17 29.40 12.90 -6.71
C GLN A 17 29.05 11.56 -7.27
N GLY A 18 29.50 11.38 -8.52
CA GLY A 18 28.86 10.51 -9.48
C GLY A 18 28.41 9.24 -8.79
N TRP A 19 27.12 8.93 -8.95
CA TRP A 19 26.75 7.54 -9.03
C TRP A 19 27.48 7.02 -10.27
N ARG A 20 28.77 6.74 -10.07
CA ARG A 20 29.63 6.04 -10.99
C ARG A 20 29.07 4.65 -10.89
N ASP A 21 28.11 4.36 -11.75
CA ASP A 21 27.64 3.03 -12.02
C ASP A 21 28.90 2.15 -12.18
N PRO A 22 29.27 1.35 -11.17
CA PRO A 22 30.48 0.53 -11.25
C PRO A 22 30.29 -0.62 -12.25
N ASP A 23 29.06 -0.76 -12.77
CA ASP A 23 28.54 -1.95 -13.41
C ASP A 23 28.24 -1.74 -14.89
N ASP A 24 29.09 -0.95 -15.58
CA ASP A 24 29.24 -1.03 -17.03
C ASP A 24 30.03 -2.30 -17.43
N ARG A 25 29.58 -3.43 -16.89
CA ARG A 25 30.08 -4.77 -17.19
C ARG A 25 28.87 -5.58 -17.62
N LEU A 26 28.93 -6.13 -18.82
CA LEU A 26 27.98 -7.11 -19.34
C LEU A 26 27.58 -8.15 -18.28
N HIS A 27 28.48 -8.48 -17.35
CA HIS A 27 28.23 -9.30 -16.18
C HIS A 27 27.09 -8.84 -15.27
N SER A 28 26.99 -7.55 -14.92
CA SER A 28 25.89 -7.05 -14.06
C SER A 28 24.54 -7.16 -14.79
N ARG A 29 24.49 -6.79 -16.07
CA ARG A 29 23.29 -6.98 -16.90
C ARG A 29 22.91 -8.45 -17.08
N ILE A 30 23.89 -9.36 -17.23
CA ILE A 30 23.64 -10.80 -17.31
C ILE A 30 23.14 -11.33 -15.97
N CYS A 31 23.72 -10.89 -14.85
CA CYS A 31 23.25 -11.24 -13.51
C CYS A 31 21.82 -10.73 -13.26
N ASP A 32 21.52 -9.46 -13.57
CA ASP A 32 20.17 -8.91 -13.47
C ASP A 32 19.18 -9.66 -14.35
N THR A 33 19.57 -9.93 -15.60
CA THR A 33 18.71 -10.70 -16.52
C THR A 33 18.48 -12.12 -16.00
N ALA A 34 19.53 -12.80 -15.53
CA ALA A 34 19.43 -14.13 -14.95
C ALA A 34 18.57 -14.13 -13.67
N LEU A 35 18.70 -13.12 -12.81
CA LEU A 35 17.90 -12.96 -11.60
C LEU A 35 16.43 -12.70 -11.93
N ILE A 36 16.13 -11.82 -12.89
CA ILE A 36 14.77 -11.55 -13.37
C ILE A 36 14.18 -12.82 -14.00
N VAL A 37 14.92 -13.52 -14.86
CA VAL A 37 14.47 -14.78 -15.48
C VAL A 37 14.21 -15.84 -14.42
N LEU A 38 15.08 -15.96 -13.42
CA LEU A 38 14.90 -16.92 -12.31
C LEU A 38 13.68 -16.55 -11.45
N ALA A 39 13.48 -15.27 -11.13
CA ALA A 39 12.31 -14.79 -10.42
C ALA A 39 11.01 -15.04 -11.22
N LEU A 40 11.05 -14.79 -12.53
CA LEU A 40 9.95 -15.11 -13.44
C LEU A 40 9.72 -16.62 -13.52
N LEU A 41 10.75 -17.45 -13.58
CA LEU A 41 10.63 -18.90 -13.57
C LEU A 41 10.09 -19.42 -12.23
N LEU A 42 10.25 -18.69 -11.14
CA LEU A 42 9.66 -19.04 -9.85
C LEU A 42 8.19 -18.60 -9.76
N LEU A 43 7.85 -17.42 -10.27
CA LEU A 43 6.52 -16.80 -10.17
C LEU A 43 5.54 -17.24 -11.27
N LEU A 44 6.01 -17.42 -12.51
CA LEU A 44 5.14 -17.75 -13.65
C LEU A 44 4.54 -19.14 -13.57
N PRO A 45 5.25 -20.22 -13.20
CA PRO A 45 4.66 -21.55 -13.18
C PRO A 45 3.42 -21.69 -12.29
N PRO A 46 3.38 -21.19 -11.03
CA PRO A 46 2.16 -21.28 -10.23
C PRO A 46 1.03 -20.43 -10.80
N LEU A 47 1.32 -19.27 -11.38
CA LEU A 47 0.30 -18.44 -12.04
C LEU A 47 -0.26 -19.13 -13.30
N LEU A 48 0.60 -19.72 -14.11
CA LEU A 48 0.20 -20.48 -15.30
C LEU A 48 -0.60 -21.73 -14.92
N ALA A 49 -0.20 -22.45 -13.87
CA ALA A 49 -0.94 -23.60 -13.35
C ALA A 49 -2.38 -23.19 -12.96
N VAL A 50 -2.53 -22.09 -12.20
CA VAL A 50 -3.85 -21.56 -11.83
C VAL A 50 -4.69 -21.18 -13.05
N ILE A 51 -4.07 -20.59 -14.09
CA ILE A 51 -4.79 -20.24 -15.34
C ILE A 51 -5.21 -21.51 -16.10
N VAL A 52 -4.32 -22.48 -16.25
CA VAL A 52 -4.61 -23.74 -16.96
C VAL A 52 -5.69 -24.54 -16.24
N ASP A 53 -5.60 -24.65 -14.91
CA ASP A 53 -6.62 -25.31 -14.07
C ASP A 53 -7.94 -24.54 -14.09
N GLY A 54 -7.86 -23.20 -14.16
CA GLY A 54 -9.01 -22.32 -14.36
C GLY A 54 -9.68 -22.53 -15.71
N VAL A 55 -8.93 -22.76 -16.80
CA VAL A 55 -9.43 -22.91 -18.18
C VAL A 55 -9.89 -24.34 -18.50
N ASN A 56 -10.67 -24.93 -17.60
CA ASN A 56 -11.22 -26.28 -17.76
C ASN A 56 -12.69 -26.24 -18.23
N ARG A 57 -13.26 -27.40 -18.61
CA ARG A 57 -14.67 -27.56 -19.02
C ARG A 57 -15.70 -27.10 -17.99
N GLN A 58 -15.29 -26.91 -16.74
CA GLN A 58 -16.12 -26.45 -15.63
C GLN A 58 -16.23 -24.91 -15.58
N LEU A 59 -15.44 -24.15 -16.35
CA LEU A 59 -15.54 -22.68 -16.43
C LEU A 59 -16.96 -22.16 -16.66
N PRO A 60 -17.68 -22.60 -17.71
CA PRO A 60 -19.04 -22.11 -17.95
C PRO A 60 -20.00 -22.51 -16.83
N GLU A 61 -19.77 -23.66 -16.19
CA GLU A 61 -20.58 -24.14 -15.07
C GLU A 61 -20.34 -23.31 -13.80
N VAL A 62 -19.10 -22.95 -13.50
CA VAL A 62 -18.72 -22.08 -12.37
C VAL A 62 -19.16 -20.64 -12.61
N LEU A 63 -19.03 -20.11 -13.83
CA LEU A 63 -19.51 -18.76 -14.19
C LEU A 63 -21.04 -18.63 -14.13
N ALA A 64 -21.76 -19.72 -14.34
CA ALA A 64 -23.21 -19.79 -14.19
C ALA A 64 -23.66 -19.84 -12.72
N GLN A 65 -22.75 -20.08 -11.77
CA GLN A 65 -23.12 -20.13 -10.36
C GLN A 65 -23.43 -18.73 -9.83
N PRO A 66 -24.64 -18.50 -9.26
CA PRO A 66 -25.01 -17.20 -8.71
C PRO A 66 -24.15 -16.82 -7.50
N VAL A 67 -23.59 -17.81 -6.80
CA VAL A 67 -22.72 -17.61 -5.63
C VAL A 67 -21.44 -16.84 -5.99
N LEU A 68 -20.85 -17.10 -7.17
CA LEU A 68 -19.66 -16.40 -7.63
C LEU A 68 -19.94 -14.89 -7.81
N TRP A 69 -21.04 -14.57 -8.49
CA TRP A 69 -21.46 -13.18 -8.70
C TRP A 69 -21.83 -12.47 -7.41
N GLN A 70 -22.48 -13.15 -6.48
CA GLN A 70 -22.77 -12.61 -5.15
C GLN A 70 -21.47 -12.32 -4.38
N ALA A 71 -20.53 -13.26 -4.33
CA ALA A 71 -19.25 -13.07 -3.66
C ALA A 71 -18.43 -11.92 -4.29
N LEU A 72 -18.45 -11.82 -5.62
CA LEU A 72 -17.78 -10.76 -6.36
C LEU A 72 -18.39 -9.38 -6.06
N TRP A 73 -19.72 -9.28 -6.03
CA TRP A 73 -20.42 -8.05 -5.68
C TRP A 73 -20.18 -7.63 -4.22
N THR A 74 -20.23 -8.59 -3.28
CA THR A 74 -19.93 -8.35 -1.87
C THR A 74 -18.49 -7.84 -1.71
N SER A 75 -17.52 -8.50 -2.35
CA SER A 75 -16.11 -8.09 -2.32
C SER A 75 -15.91 -6.70 -2.92
N LEU A 76 -16.58 -6.39 -4.03
CA LEU A 76 -16.52 -5.08 -4.68
C LEU A 76 -17.08 -3.96 -3.78
N ARG A 77 -18.22 -4.20 -3.13
CA ARG A 77 -18.81 -3.25 -2.16
C ARG A 77 -17.88 -3.00 -0.99
N ILE A 78 -17.29 -4.05 -0.42
CA ILE A 78 -16.32 -3.95 0.67
C ILE A 78 -15.11 -3.14 0.21
N ALA A 79 -14.54 -3.44 -0.95
CA ALA A 79 -13.38 -2.74 -1.49
C ALA A 79 -13.65 -1.26 -1.73
N LEU A 80 -14.82 -0.90 -2.29
CA LEU A 80 -15.21 0.49 -2.50
C LEU A 80 -15.40 1.23 -1.17
N ALA A 81 -16.11 0.64 -0.21
CA ALA A 81 -16.29 1.24 1.11
C ALA A 81 -14.95 1.45 1.82
N ALA A 82 -14.07 0.45 1.77
CA ALA A 82 -12.73 0.52 2.37
C ALA A 82 -11.86 1.57 1.68
N GLY A 83 -11.91 1.67 0.34
CA GLY A 83 -11.19 2.68 -0.43
C GLY A 83 -11.62 4.10 -0.09
N VAL A 84 -12.92 4.37 -0.02
CA VAL A 84 -13.44 5.68 0.40
C VAL A 84 -13.01 6.01 1.83
N LEU A 85 -13.14 5.06 2.76
CA LEU A 85 -12.72 5.24 4.15
C LEU A 85 -11.21 5.55 4.23
N CYS A 86 -10.39 4.82 3.47
CA CYS A 86 -8.95 5.01 3.40
C CYS A 86 -8.59 6.41 2.91
N VAL A 87 -9.21 6.89 1.83
CA VAL A 87 -8.96 8.23 1.28
C VAL A 87 -9.33 9.30 2.29
N VAL A 88 -10.50 9.19 2.94
CA VAL A 88 -10.92 10.15 3.97
C VAL A 88 -9.95 10.19 5.14
N LEU A 89 -9.56 9.03 5.68
CA LEU A 89 -8.61 8.94 6.79
C LEU A 89 -7.24 9.50 6.41
N THR A 90 -6.73 9.14 5.23
CA THR A 90 -5.43 9.62 4.72
C THR A 90 -5.46 11.15 4.54
N MET A 91 -6.54 11.69 3.98
CA MET A 91 -6.70 13.14 3.81
C MET A 91 -6.75 13.87 5.15
N MET A 92 -7.44 13.31 6.15
CA MET A 92 -7.45 13.83 7.52
C MET A 92 -6.06 13.80 8.17
N LEU A 93 -5.31 12.71 8.01
CA LEU A 93 -3.95 12.57 8.54
C LEU A 93 -2.99 13.56 7.90
N LEU A 94 -3.01 13.71 6.57
CA LEU A 94 -2.16 14.65 5.84
C LEU A 94 -2.47 16.10 6.20
N TRP A 95 -3.75 16.46 6.29
CA TRP A 95 -4.14 17.80 6.71
C TRP A 95 -3.69 18.08 8.15
N SER A 96 -3.88 17.12 9.06
CA SER A 96 -3.42 17.23 10.45
C SER A 96 -1.89 17.33 10.55
N SER A 97 -1.13 16.56 9.77
CA SER A 97 0.35 16.67 9.70
C SER A 97 0.79 18.05 9.19
N ARG A 98 0.13 18.55 8.13
CA ARG A 98 0.43 19.87 7.55
C ARG A 98 0.15 21.01 8.53
N GLU A 99 -0.99 21.00 9.21
CA GLU A 99 -1.34 21.99 10.24
C GLU A 99 -0.33 21.94 11.42
N LEU A 100 0.10 20.75 11.82
CA LEU A 100 1.02 20.57 12.93
C LEU A 100 2.46 21.00 12.58
N ARG A 101 2.89 20.79 11.34
CA ARG A 101 4.13 21.34 10.78
C ARG A 101 4.08 22.86 10.67
N ALA A 102 2.93 23.44 10.27
CA ALA A 102 2.73 24.90 10.22
C ALA A 102 2.85 25.55 11.61
N ARG A 103 2.46 24.82 12.67
CA ARG A 103 2.63 25.22 14.08
C ARG A 103 4.03 24.92 14.66
N GLN A 104 5.03 24.67 13.81
CA GLN A 104 6.43 24.38 14.20
C GLN A 104 6.63 23.10 15.05
N LYS A 105 5.62 22.22 15.17
CA LYS A 105 5.74 20.94 15.90
C LYS A 105 6.12 19.78 14.96
N MET A 106 7.31 19.88 14.38
CA MET A 106 7.83 18.93 13.38
C MET A 106 7.83 17.47 13.86
N LEU A 107 8.22 17.25 15.13
CA LEU A 107 8.22 15.93 15.78
C LEU A 107 6.84 15.28 15.85
N ALA A 108 5.79 16.07 16.08
CA ALA A 108 4.44 15.53 16.20
C ALA A 108 3.82 15.20 14.83
N GLY A 109 4.18 15.96 13.77
CA GLY A 109 3.83 15.61 12.39
C GLY A 109 4.54 14.33 11.93
N GLN A 110 5.84 14.18 12.23
CA GLN A 110 6.60 12.96 11.94
C GLN A 110 6.10 11.74 12.70
N ALA A 111 5.74 11.89 13.98
CA ALA A 111 5.17 10.80 14.77
C ALA A 111 3.83 10.31 14.19
N LEU A 112 3.04 11.22 13.60
CA LEU A 112 1.74 10.92 12.99
C LEU A 112 1.87 10.25 11.62
N GLU A 113 2.88 10.59 10.83
CA GLU A 113 3.24 9.87 9.59
C GLU A 113 3.81 8.46 9.91
N MET A 114 4.67 8.37 10.92
CA MET A 114 5.24 7.10 11.39
C MET A 114 4.15 6.14 11.92
N SER A 115 3.11 6.64 12.59
CA SER A 115 2.01 5.80 13.04
C SER A 115 1.16 5.25 11.89
N GLY A 116 1.02 5.99 10.79
CA GLY A 116 0.39 5.51 9.56
C GLY A 116 1.19 4.41 8.85
N MET A 117 2.53 4.49 8.91
CA MET A 117 3.41 3.46 8.35
C MET A 117 3.56 2.22 9.25
N LEU A 118 3.36 2.35 10.57
CA LEU A 118 3.41 1.22 11.51
C LEU A 118 2.40 0.12 11.18
N ILE A 119 1.26 0.47 10.56
CA ILE A 119 0.28 -0.52 10.10
C ILE A 119 0.87 -1.46 9.04
N LEU A 120 1.83 -1.01 8.23
CA LEU A 120 2.49 -1.85 7.23
C LEU A 120 3.39 -2.93 7.86
N ALA A 121 3.83 -2.73 9.10
CA ALA A 121 4.66 -3.67 9.85
C ALA A 121 3.85 -4.75 10.58
N MET A 122 2.54 -4.54 10.77
CA MET A 122 1.68 -5.53 11.43
C MET A 122 1.17 -6.58 10.43
N PRO A 123 1.23 -7.88 10.76
CA PRO A 123 0.62 -8.92 9.94
C PRO A 123 -0.89 -8.68 9.83
N GLY A 124 -1.45 -8.73 8.62
CA GLY A 124 -2.88 -8.48 8.39
C GLY A 124 -3.80 -9.40 9.23
N ILE A 125 -3.35 -10.62 9.51
CA ILE A 125 -4.06 -11.57 10.37
C ILE A 125 -4.12 -11.09 11.83
N VAL A 126 -3.05 -10.47 12.34
CA VAL A 126 -2.99 -9.95 13.72
C VAL A 126 -3.95 -8.79 13.88
N LEU A 127 -3.98 -7.86 12.91
CA LEU A 127 -4.94 -6.77 12.90
C LEU A 127 -6.39 -7.29 12.88
N ALA A 128 -6.69 -8.24 11.99
CA ALA A 128 -8.02 -8.84 11.91
C ALA A 128 -8.45 -9.50 13.23
N THR A 129 -7.56 -10.29 13.86
CA THR A 129 -7.83 -10.91 15.16
C THR A 129 -7.93 -9.91 16.30
N GLY A 130 -7.11 -8.85 16.28
CA GLY A 130 -7.14 -7.78 17.29
C GLY A 130 -8.47 -7.04 17.26
N PHE A 131 -8.95 -6.66 16.07
CA PHE A 131 -10.27 -6.04 15.93
C PHE A 131 -11.40 -6.99 16.30
N PHE A 132 -11.31 -8.26 15.93
CA PHE A 132 -12.30 -9.26 16.32
C PHE A 132 -12.42 -9.38 17.85
N LEU A 133 -11.29 -9.47 18.56
CA LEU A 133 -11.29 -9.54 20.03
C LEU A 133 -11.80 -8.26 20.68
N LEU A 134 -11.43 -7.09 20.15
CA LEU A 134 -11.93 -5.80 20.65
C LEU A 134 -13.46 -5.70 20.50
N LEU A 135 -13.99 -5.98 19.31
CA LEU A 135 -15.42 -5.91 19.02
C LEU A 135 -16.23 -6.95 19.79
N ASN A 136 -15.69 -8.17 19.94
CA ASN A 136 -16.31 -9.20 20.75
C ASN A 136 -16.47 -8.77 22.22
N ASN A 137 -15.51 -8.02 22.77
CA ASN A 137 -15.53 -7.57 24.16
C ASN A 137 -16.44 -6.35 24.40
N THR A 138 -16.61 -5.45 23.41
CA THR A 138 -17.47 -4.25 23.57
C THR A 138 -18.90 -4.41 23.07
N ILE A 139 -19.14 -5.13 21.97
CA ILE A 139 -20.43 -5.11 21.23
C ILE A 139 -21.05 -6.51 21.09
N GLY A 140 -20.32 -7.57 21.47
CA GLY A 140 -20.67 -8.96 21.16
C GLY A 140 -20.38 -9.33 19.71
N LEU A 141 -20.50 -10.62 19.36
CA LEU A 141 -20.20 -11.10 18.00
C LEU A 141 -20.96 -10.27 16.94
N PRO A 142 -20.26 -9.56 16.03
CA PRO A 142 -20.93 -8.88 14.94
C PRO A 142 -21.64 -9.91 14.08
N GLN A 143 -22.93 -9.67 13.78
CA GLN A 143 -23.75 -10.58 12.98
C GLN A 143 -23.23 -10.73 11.53
N SER A 144 -22.38 -9.82 11.08
CA SER A 144 -21.66 -9.89 9.80
C SER A 144 -20.20 -9.44 9.94
N ALA A 145 -19.28 -10.21 9.36
CA ALA A 145 -17.84 -9.92 9.39
C ALA A 145 -17.43 -8.74 8.48
N ASP A 146 -18.36 -8.25 7.64
CA ASP A 146 -18.11 -7.25 6.59
C ASP A 146 -17.48 -5.97 7.15
N GLY A 147 -17.94 -5.48 8.29
CA GLY A 147 -17.42 -4.25 8.90
C GLY A 147 -15.94 -4.34 9.28
N ILE A 148 -15.52 -5.51 9.81
CA ILE A 148 -14.12 -5.76 10.18
C ILE A 148 -13.24 -5.82 8.94
N VAL A 149 -13.72 -6.49 7.88
CA VAL A 149 -12.98 -6.62 6.62
C VAL A 149 -12.81 -5.25 5.95
N ILE A 150 -13.86 -4.43 5.91
CA ILE A 150 -13.81 -3.06 5.37
C ILE A 150 -12.77 -2.23 6.13
N PHE A 151 -12.81 -2.26 7.46
CA PHE A 151 -11.90 -1.47 8.30
C PHE A 151 -10.45 -1.94 8.16
N THR A 152 -10.21 -3.25 8.21
CA THR A 152 -8.86 -3.82 8.08
C THR A 152 -8.26 -3.52 6.71
N ASN A 153 -9.03 -3.67 5.63
CA ASN A 153 -8.59 -3.33 4.27
C ASN A 153 -8.30 -1.83 4.13
N ALA A 154 -9.13 -0.97 4.73
CA ALA A 154 -8.89 0.47 4.72
C ALA A 154 -7.59 0.82 5.43
N LEU A 155 -7.35 0.27 6.62
CA LEU A 155 -6.11 0.49 7.37
C LEU A 155 -4.87 0.02 6.61
N MET A 156 -4.92 -1.18 6.04
CA MET A 156 -3.81 -1.73 5.25
C MET A 156 -3.48 -0.88 4.01
N ALA A 157 -4.47 -0.16 3.48
CA ALA A 157 -4.31 0.74 2.34
C ALA A 157 -3.75 2.13 2.68
N ILE A 158 -3.84 2.58 3.94
CA ILE A 158 -3.34 3.90 4.40
C ILE A 158 -1.88 4.17 4.01
N PRO A 159 -0.89 3.28 4.28
CA PRO A 159 0.50 3.57 3.94
C PRO A 159 0.74 3.74 2.44
N TYR A 160 -0.03 3.04 1.60
CA TYR A 160 0.03 3.22 0.15
C TYR A 160 -0.59 4.54 -0.28
N ALA A 161 -1.75 4.90 0.28
CA ALA A 161 -2.40 6.17 0.00
C ALA A 161 -1.55 7.37 0.45
N LEU A 162 -0.92 7.30 1.63
CA LEU A 162 0.02 8.32 2.12
C LEU A 162 1.17 8.52 1.13
N LYS A 163 1.84 7.44 0.70
CA LYS A 163 2.94 7.54 -0.29
C LYS A 163 2.56 8.14 -1.64
N VAL A 164 1.29 8.03 -2.03
CA VAL A 164 0.77 8.58 -3.29
C VAL A 164 0.33 10.04 -3.14
N LEU A 165 -0.17 10.43 -1.96
CA LEU A 165 -0.70 11.78 -1.70
C LEU A 165 0.31 12.77 -1.09
N GLU A 166 1.42 12.29 -0.51
CA GLU A 166 2.57 13.11 -0.13
C GLU A 166 3.29 13.71 -1.35
#